data_AF-A0A2W4I9C4-F1
#
_entry.id   AF-A0A2W4I9C4-F1
#
_cell.length_a   1.000
_cell.length_b   1.000
_cell.length_c   1.000
_cell.angle_alpha   90.00
_cell.angle_beta   90.00
_cell.angle_gamma   90.00
#
_symmetry.space_group_name_H-M   'P 1'
#
loop_
_entity.id
_entity.type
_entity.pdbx_description
1 polymer ?
#
loop_
_entity_poly.entity_id
_entity_poly.type
_entity_poly.pdbx_seq_one_letter_code
_entity_poly.pdbx_strand_id
1 'polypeptide(L)'
;MSEKNNTLVFNDLQFDLANKEQLQSFKETYAKGSSIAEFSNFISIIKATKLNPFKREIWCVKYKDNPAQIFIGRDGYRKVAKQHKDYIYHRLDVICENDEVEVENGKLIKHKYSFKDRGAILGAYCIVKKKGYEDEIFNYVDFEEYNTGMSKWKTSPKTMIKKVAEAQTLRMVFDELLEGTYDESENYTQEVQTGSEAEREKASEILEKITSEKLDK
;
A
#
# COMPACT_ATOMS: atom_id res chain seq x y z
N MET A 1 -31.41 -6.46 19.76
CA MET A 1 -30.05 -6.08 20.21
C MET A 1 -29.08 -6.63 19.17
N SER A 2 -28.55 -5.79 18.28
CA SER A 2 -27.56 -6.27 17.31
C SER A 2 -26.21 -6.40 18.01
N GLU A 3 -25.65 -7.61 18.04
CA GLU A 3 -24.23 -7.80 18.36
C GLU A 3 -23.42 -6.93 17.40
N LYS A 4 -22.84 -5.84 17.92
CA LYS A 4 -21.89 -5.04 17.15
C LYS A 4 -20.66 -5.92 16.96
N ASN A 5 -20.47 -6.42 15.75
CA ASN A 5 -19.33 -7.26 15.36
C ASN A 5 -18.01 -6.59 15.79
N ASN A 6 -17.47 -7.01 16.93
CA ASN A 6 -16.17 -6.59 17.47
C ASN A 6 -15.03 -7.47 16.94
N THR A 7 -15.30 -8.34 15.97
CA THR A 7 -14.31 -9.24 15.38
C THR A 7 -13.84 -8.68 14.04
N LEU A 8 -12.52 -8.56 13.87
CA LEU A 8 -11.93 -8.42 12.54
C LEU A 8 -11.72 -9.82 11.97
N VAL A 9 -12.27 -10.08 10.79
CA VAL A 9 -12.10 -11.36 10.10
C VAL A 9 -11.11 -11.16 8.97
N PHE A 10 -9.99 -11.85 9.06
CA PHE A 10 -8.91 -11.83 8.06
C PHE A 10 -8.77 -13.23 7.45
N ASN A 11 -9.44 -13.47 6.33
CA ASN A 11 -9.61 -14.83 5.78
C ASN A 11 -10.29 -15.74 6.83
N ASP A 12 -9.61 -16.77 7.35
CA ASP A 12 -10.11 -17.71 8.38
C ASP A 12 -9.68 -17.33 9.81
N LEU A 13 -8.84 -16.30 9.95
CA LEU A 13 -8.41 -15.76 11.23
C LEU A 13 -9.48 -14.80 11.77
N GLN A 14 -10.04 -15.13 12.93
CA GLN A 14 -10.92 -14.24 13.67
C GLN A 14 -10.06 -13.57 14.74
N PHE A 15 -9.92 -12.27 14.62
CA PHE A 15 -9.23 -11.45 15.60
C PHE A 15 -10.27 -10.73 16.45
N ASP A 16 -10.36 -11.11 17.72
CA ASP A 16 -11.32 -10.52 18.64
C ASP A 16 -10.77 -9.21 19.22
N LEU A 17 -11.35 -8.08 18.82
CA LEU A 17 -10.95 -6.77 19.36
C LEU A 17 -11.34 -6.61 20.84
N ALA A 18 -12.21 -7.46 21.38
CA ALA A 18 -12.56 -7.45 22.80
C ALA A 18 -11.51 -8.18 23.67
N ASN A 19 -10.68 -9.04 23.09
CA ASN A 19 -9.58 -9.69 23.79
C ASN A 19 -8.40 -8.71 23.95
N LYS A 20 -8.17 -8.25 25.18
CA LYS A 20 -7.15 -7.24 25.49
C LYS A 20 -5.72 -7.67 25.16
N GLU A 21 -5.37 -8.95 25.37
CA GLU A 21 -4.02 -9.45 25.10
C GLU A 21 -3.76 -9.52 23.60
N GLN A 22 -4.73 -10.03 22.83
CA GLN A 22 -4.65 -10.05 21.38
C GLN A 22 -4.57 -8.63 20.83
N LEU A 23 -5.44 -7.72 21.28
CA LEU A 23 -5.46 -6.32 20.85
C LEU A 23 -4.13 -5.62 21.13
N GLN A 24 -3.55 -5.85 22.30
CA GLN A 24 -2.23 -5.30 22.65
C GLN A 24 -1.14 -5.85 21.73
N SER A 25 -1.10 -7.17 21.52
CA SER A 25 -0.12 -7.80 20.62
C SER A 25 -0.23 -7.25 19.20
N PHE A 26 -1.45 -7.08 18.69
CA PHE A 26 -1.69 -6.55 17.36
C PHE A 26 -1.24 -5.09 17.23
N LYS A 27 -1.55 -4.25 18.23
CA LYS A 27 -1.06 -2.88 18.27
C LYS A 27 0.47 -2.85 18.26
N GLU A 28 1.10 -3.72 19.01
CA GLU A 28 2.56 -3.73 19.14
C GLU A 28 3.27 -4.19 17.87
N THR A 29 2.62 -5.04 17.07
CA THR A 29 3.15 -5.50 15.78
C THR A 29 2.86 -4.50 14.65
N TYR A 30 1.65 -3.95 14.57
CA TYR A 30 1.19 -3.22 13.37
C TYR A 30 0.95 -1.73 13.55
N ALA A 31 1.00 -1.21 14.78
CA ALA A 31 0.73 0.19 15.11
C ALA A 31 1.51 0.66 16.35
N LYS A 32 2.74 0.18 16.50
CA LYS A 32 3.57 0.39 17.70
C LYS A 32 3.71 1.89 18.00
N GLY A 33 3.55 2.25 19.27
CA GLY A 33 3.70 3.63 19.74
C GLY A 33 2.54 4.58 19.38
N SER A 34 1.54 4.13 18.63
CA SER A 34 0.34 4.95 18.34
C SER A 34 -0.47 5.26 19.61
N SER A 35 -1.04 6.46 19.67
CA SER A 35 -2.07 6.83 20.65
C SER A 35 -3.35 6.02 20.42
N ILE A 36 -4.28 6.07 21.39
CA ILE A 36 -5.58 5.39 21.27
C ILE A 36 -6.36 5.90 20.05
N ALA A 37 -6.32 7.21 19.78
CA ALA A 37 -6.99 7.82 18.64
C ALA A 37 -6.38 7.37 17.30
N GLU A 38 -5.06 7.39 17.18
CA GLU A 38 -4.35 6.93 15.98
C GLU A 38 -4.59 5.44 15.71
N PHE A 39 -4.54 4.61 16.75
CA PHE A 39 -4.85 3.18 16.61
C PHE A 39 -6.31 2.95 16.20
N SER A 40 -7.25 3.72 16.76
CA SER A 40 -8.67 3.64 16.37
C SER A 40 -8.89 4.04 14.92
N ASN A 41 -8.17 5.06 14.43
CA ASN A 41 -8.18 5.44 13.02
C ASN A 41 -7.65 4.30 12.13
N PHE A 42 -6.50 3.71 12.50
CA PHE A 42 -5.92 2.57 11.79
C PHE A 42 -6.89 1.38 11.67
N ILE A 43 -7.55 1.00 12.77
CA ILE A 43 -8.57 -0.06 12.77
C ILE A 43 -9.77 0.30 11.88
N SER A 44 -10.17 1.58 11.84
CA SER A 44 -11.28 2.04 10.99
C SER A 44 -10.94 1.90 9.50
N ILE A 45 -9.72 2.26 9.10
CA ILE A 45 -9.25 2.07 7.71
C ILE A 45 -9.17 0.58 7.36
N ILE A 46 -8.66 -0.27 8.26
CA ILE A 46 -8.65 -1.73 8.05
C ILE A 46 -10.07 -2.25 7.78
N LYS A 47 -11.06 -1.82 8.57
CA LYS A 47 -12.46 -2.25 8.39
C LYS A 47 -13.05 -1.78 7.06
N ALA A 48 -12.81 -0.52 6.70
CA ALA A 48 -13.35 0.06 5.47
C ALA A 48 -12.74 -0.59 4.21
N THR A 49 -11.42 -0.79 4.22
CA THR A 49 -10.66 -1.29 3.05
C THR A 49 -10.58 -2.82 2.98
N LYS A 50 -10.89 -3.52 4.08
CA LYS A 50 -10.74 -4.98 4.23
C LYS A 50 -9.31 -5.47 3.95
N LEU A 51 -8.32 -4.58 4.16
CA LEU A 51 -6.91 -4.91 4.03
C LEU A 51 -6.43 -5.71 5.24
N ASN A 52 -5.49 -6.61 4.98
CA ASN A 52 -4.98 -7.58 5.93
C ASN A 52 -3.55 -7.19 6.38
N PRO A 53 -3.37 -6.76 7.64
CA PRO A 53 -2.06 -6.41 8.19
C PRO A 53 -1.08 -7.57 8.22
N PHE A 54 -1.57 -8.80 8.43
CA PHE A 54 -0.77 -10.03 8.44
C PHE A 54 -0.14 -10.34 7.08
N LYS A 55 -0.78 -9.89 5.99
CA LYS A 55 -0.26 -10.01 4.62
C LYS A 55 0.56 -8.79 4.19
N ARG A 56 0.84 -7.86 5.11
CA ARG A 56 1.47 -6.55 4.83
C ARG A 56 0.73 -5.75 3.77
N GLU A 57 -0.60 -5.91 3.72
CA GLU A 57 -1.43 -5.07 2.86
C GLU A 57 -1.58 -3.67 3.47
N ILE A 58 -1.52 -3.54 4.81
CA ILE A 58 -1.63 -2.27 5.54
C ILE A 58 -0.89 -2.33 6.89
N TRP A 59 -0.26 -1.25 7.32
CA TRP A 59 0.36 -1.11 8.65
C TRP A 59 0.43 0.37 9.06
N CYS A 60 0.68 0.64 10.33
CA CYS A 60 0.75 1.98 10.90
C CYS A 60 2.12 2.21 11.55
N VAL A 61 2.76 3.34 11.25
CA VAL A 61 4.06 3.70 11.79
C VAL A 61 3.97 5.05 12.49
N LYS A 62 4.51 5.12 13.72
CA LYS A 62 4.61 6.35 14.51
C LYS A 62 6.09 6.74 14.63
N TYR A 63 6.44 7.94 14.16
CA TYR A 63 7.81 8.48 14.24
C TYR A 63 7.94 9.55 15.32
N LYS A 64 8.57 9.20 16.45
CA LYS A 64 8.77 10.13 17.58
C LYS A 64 7.44 10.79 17.94
N ASP A 65 7.39 12.12 17.94
CA ASP A 65 6.20 12.90 18.30
C ASP A 65 5.26 13.20 17.12
N ASN A 66 5.63 12.82 15.90
CA ASN A 66 4.84 13.11 14.70
C ASN A 66 3.60 12.22 14.60
N PRO A 67 2.46 12.70 14.06
CA PRO A 67 1.26 11.88 13.86
C PRO A 67 1.55 10.55 13.17
N ALA A 68 0.89 9.49 13.62
CA ALA A 68 1.07 8.17 13.02
C ALA A 68 0.63 8.18 11.54
N GLN A 69 1.40 7.51 10.70
CA GLN A 69 1.16 7.37 9.27
C GLN A 69 0.71 5.95 8.96
N ILE A 70 -0.31 5.83 8.10
CA ILE A 70 -0.85 4.54 7.66
C ILE A 70 -0.29 4.26 6.28
N PHE A 71 0.41 3.13 6.17
CA PHE A 71 1.00 2.66 4.94
C PHE A 71 0.17 1.53 4.37
N ILE A 72 -0.02 1.54 3.06
CA ILE A 72 -0.62 0.44 2.29
C ILE A 72 0.44 -0.09 1.35
N GLY A 73 0.61 -1.40 1.31
CA GLY A 73 1.50 -2.03 0.35
C GLY A 73 0.90 -2.05 -1.05
N ARG A 74 1.73 -2.16 -2.09
CA ARG A 74 1.30 -2.28 -3.50
C ARG A 74 0.09 -3.19 -3.70
N ASP A 75 0.13 -4.40 -3.16
CA ASP A 75 -0.93 -5.38 -3.37
C ASP A 75 -2.21 -5.02 -2.58
N GLY A 76 -2.09 -4.25 -1.50
CA GLY A 76 -3.20 -3.63 -0.79
C GLY A 76 -3.93 -2.59 -1.66
N TYR A 77 -3.20 -1.66 -2.27
CA TYR A 77 -3.79 -0.69 -3.20
C TYR A 77 -4.53 -1.38 -4.36
N ARG A 78 -3.90 -2.41 -4.95
CA ARG A 78 -4.53 -3.21 -6.01
C ARG A 78 -5.78 -3.94 -5.53
N LYS A 79 -5.78 -4.46 -4.30
CA LYS A 79 -6.92 -5.17 -3.72
C LYS A 79 -8.11 -4.22 -3.52
N VAL A 80 -7.88 -3.04 -2.95
CA VAL A 80 -8.94 -2.02 -2.78
C VAL A 80 -9.50 -1.62 -4.14
N ALA A 81 -8.63 -1.28 -5.10
CA ALA A 81 -9.04 -0.92 -6.45
C ALA A 81 -9.90 -2.03 -7.10
N LYS A 82 -9.44 -3.28 -7.10
CA LYS A 82 -10.17 -4.41 -7.70
C LYS A 82 -11.51 -4.74 -7.02
N GLN A 83 -11.68 -4.38 -5.76
CA GLN A 83 -12.95 -4.56 -5.04
C GLN A 83 -13.96 -3.45 -5.34
N HIS A 84 -13.49 -2.31 -5.84
CA HIS A 84 -14.34 -1.18 -6.16
C HIS A 84 -15.23 -1.51 -7.37
N LYS A 85 -16.54 -1.29 -7.24
CA LYS A 85 -17.56 -1.65 -8.25
C LYS A 85 -17.33 -1.02 -9.63
N ASP A 86 -16.66 0.14 -9.66
CA ASP A 86 -16.39 0.91 -10.88
C ASP A 86 -14.97 0.70 -11.43
N TYR A 87 -14.15 -0.18 -10.83
CA TYR A 87 -12.83 -0.50 -11.38
C TYR A 87 -12.95 -1.29 -12.68
N ILE A 88 -12.17 -0.92 -13.71
CA ILE A 88 -12.09 -1.66 -14.98
C ILE A 88 -10.70 -2.28 -15.11
N TYR A 89 -9.65 -1.46 -15.22
CA TYR A 89 -8.26 -1.91 -15.21
C TYR A 89 -7.31 -0.78 -14.79
N HIS A 90 -6.06 -1.14 -14.53
CA HIS A 90 -4.94 -0.20 -14.52
C HIS A 90 -3.74 -0.81 -15.27
N ARG A 91 -2.88 0.04 -15.82
CA ARG A 91 -1.60 -0.35 -16.43
C ARG A 91 -0.51 0.57 -15.90
N LEU A 92 0.70 0.02 -15.82
CA LEU A 92 1.87 0.69 -15.27
C LEU A 92 3.07 0.38 -16.13
N ASP A 93 3.92 1.37 -16.37
CA ASP A 93 5.22 1.16 -17.00
C ASP A 93 6.21 2.25 -16.58
N VAL A 94 7.49 1.95 -16.75
CA VAL A 94 8.58 2.93 -16.64
C VAL A 94 8.72 3.65 -17.97
N ILE A 95 9.06 4.94 -17.93
CA ILE A 95 9.57 5.69 -19.08
C ILE A 95 11.08 5.83 -18.91
N CYS A 96 11.80 5.56 -19.99
CA CYS A 96 13.23 5.69 -20.10
C CYS A 96 13.62 6.64 -21.24
N GLU A 97 14.85 7.14 -21.18
CA GLU A 97 15.40 8.18 -22.07
C GLU A 97 15.24 7.89 -23.57
N ASN A 98 15.39 6.62 -23.98
CA ASN A 98 15.35 6.22 -25.39
C ASN A 98 13.96 5.70 -25.81
N ASP A 99 12.93 5.85 -24.98
CA ASP A 99 11.57 5.46 -25.34
C ASP A 99 10.90 6.55 -26.19
N GLU A 100 10.00 6.13 -27.09
CA GLU A 100 9.12 7.04 -27.81
C GLU A 100 7.81 7.21 -27.03
N VAL A 101 7.65 8.36 -26.37
CA VAL A 101 6.50 8.68 -25.52
C VAL A 101 5.79 9.94 -26.00
N GLU A 102 4.47 9.88 -26.09
CA GLU A 102 3.63 11.02 -26.44
C GLU A 102 2.48 11.12 -25.44
N VAL A 103 2.39 12.27 -24.77
CA VAL A 103 1.34 12.61 -23.82
C VAL A 103 0.70 13.90 -24.27
N GLU A 104 -0.61 13.89 -24.50
CA GLU A 104 -1.38 15.07 -24.90
C GLU A 104 -2.46 15.33 -23.86
N ASN A 105 -2.52 16.55 -23.33
CA ASN A 105 -3.53 16.98 -22.35
C ASN A 105 -3.74 16.01 -21.18
N GLY A 106 -2.63 15.43 -20.68
CA GLY A 106 -2.69 14.47 -19.58
C GLY A 106 -3.19 13.08 -19.97
N LYS A 107 -3.17 12.71 -21.25
CA LYS A 107 -3.50 11.37 -21.75
C LYS A 107 -2.30 10.74 -22.43
N LEU A 108 -1.98 9.50 -22.09
CA LEU A 108 -0.95 8.74 -22.80
C LEU A 108 -1.46 8.33 -24.19
N ILE A 109 -0.88 8.93 -25.23
CA ILE A 109 -1.22 8.65 -26.63
C ILE A 109 -0.36 7.50 -27.16
N LYS A 110 0.93 7.51 -26.81
CA LYS A 110 1.90 6.52 -27.29
C LYS A 110 2.97 6.25 -26.25
N HIS A 111 3.33 4.98 -26.12
CA HIS A 111 4.54 4.54 -25.45
C HIS A 111 5.11 3.33 -26.20
N LYS A 112 6.26 3.51 -26.85
CA LYS A 112 6.91 2.48 -27.65
C LYS A 112 8.40 2.43 -27.31
N TYR A 113 8.94 1.24 -27.11
CA TYR A 113 10.35 1.07 -26.77
C TYR A 113 10.92 -0.26 -27.28
N SER A 114 12.25 -0.32 -27.32
CA SER A 114 13.03 -1.52 -27.59
C SER A 114 13.42 -2.20 -26.28
N PHE A 115 13.51 -3.53 -26.27
CA PHE A 115 14.04 -4.26 -25.10
C PHE A 115 15.58 -4.29 -25.03
N LYS A 116 16.28 -3.78 -26.05
CA LYS A 116 17.75 -3.84 -26.11
C LYS A 116 18.41 -2.73 -25.31
N ASP A 117 18.03 -1.49 -25.58
CA ASP A 117 18.55 -0.32 -24.91
C ASP A 117 17.42 0.71 -24.77
N ARG A 118 17.04 0.98 -23.53
CA ARG A 118 16.03 1.98 -23.17
C ARG A 118 16.67 3.25 -22.59
N GLY A 119 17.96 3.25 -22.28
CA GLY A 119 18.63 4.35 -21.59
C GLY A 119 18.27 4.47 -20.10
N ALA A 120 18.54 5.64 -19.52
CA ALA A 120 18.28 5.94 -18.11
C ALA A 120 16.77 5.96 -17.78
N ILE A 121 16.44 5.75 -16.51
CA ILE A 121 15.05 5.85 -16.03
C ILE A 121 14.70 7.33 -15.89
N LEU A 122 13.63 7.77 -16.54
CA LEU A 122 13.11 9.14 -16.37
C LEU A 122 12.00 9.19 -15.32
N GLY A 123 11.17 8.15 -15.27
CA GLY A 123 10.03 8.09 -14.36
C GLY A 123 9.17 6.87 -14.59
N ALA A 124 7.99 6.86 -14.02
CA ALA A 124 6.97 5.87 -14.32
C ALA A 124 5.60 6.51 -14.38
N TYR A 125 4.70 5.90 -15.13
CA TYR A 125 3.30 6.27 -15.11
C TYR A 125 2.43 5.11 -14.67
N CYS A 126 1.25 5.45 -14.18
CA CYS A 126 0.13 4.54 -14.06
C CYS A 126 -1.08 5.17 -14.72
N ILE A 127 -1.83 4.35 -15.45
CA ILE A 127 -3.12 4.70 -16.03
C ILE A 127 -4.20 3.83 -15.41
N VAL A 128 -5.34 4.42 -15.07
CA VAL A 128 -6.47 3.72 -14.49
C VAL A 128 -7.72 4.01 -15.29
N LYS A 129 -8.43 2.96 -15.70
CA LYS A 129 -9.76 3.06 -16.30
C LYS A 129 -10.81 2.74 -15.22
N LYS A 130 -11.70 3.71 -14.99
CA LYS A 130 -12.84 3.61 -14.08
C LYS A 130 -14.14 3.79 -14.87
N LYS A 131 -15.19 3.07 -14.48
CA LYS A 131 -16.53 3.21 -15.04
C LYS A 131 -17.04 4.63 -14.83
N GLY A 132 -17.72 5.18 -15.84
CA GLY A 132 -18.25 6.55 -15.81
C GLY A 132 -17.27 7.64 -16.26
N TYR A 133 -15.99 7.30 -16.50
CA TYR A 133 -15.03 8.21 -17.10
C TYR A 133 -14.90 7.92 -18.59
N GLU A 134 -14.87 8.96 -19.42
CA GLU A 134 -14.67 8.83 -20.88
C GLU A 134 -13.25 8.35 -21.20
N ASP A 135 -12.25 8.97 -20.56
CA ASP A 135 -10.84 8.66 -20.73
C ASP A 135 -10.25 7.84 -19.57
N GLU A 136 -8.99 7.43 -19.72
CA GLU A 136 -8.17 6.88 -18.64
C GLU A 136 -7.61 8.04 -17.79
N ILE A 137 -7.51 7.83 -16.49
CA ILE A 137 -6.81 8.75 -15.60
C ILE A 137 -5.33 8.38 -15.65
N PHE A 138 -4.48 9.31 -16.07
CA PHE A 138 -3.04 9.14 -16.19
C PHE A 138 -2.32 9.97 -15.13
N ASN A 139 -1.32 9.38 -14.51
CA ASN A 139 -0.41 10.08 -13.62
C ASN A 139 1.02 9.63 -13.91
N TYR A 140 1.92 10.60 -14.04
CA TYR A 140 3.35 10.39 -14.21
C TYR A 140 4.08 10.84 -12.95
N VAL A 141 5.09 10.07 -12.56
CA VAL A 141 5.94 10.35 -11.42
C VAL A 141 7.39 10.41 -11.90
N ASP A 142 8.04 11.52 -11.59
CA ASP A 142 9.43 11.78 -11.92
C ASP A 142 10.37 10.90 -11.08
N PHE A 143 11.38 10.29 -11.71
CA PHE A 143 12.28 9.39 -11.01
C PHE A 143 13.19 10.13 -10.02
N GLU A 144 13.67 11.32 -10.36
CA GLU A 144 14.62 12.08 -9.53
C GLU A 144 13.99 12.57 -8.24
N GLU A 145 12.68 12.86 -8.25
CA GLU A 145 11.94 13.26 -7.05
C GLU A 145 11.91 12.17 -5.95
N TYR A 146 11.85 10.88 -6.34
CA TYR A 146 11.66 9.76 -5.40
C TYR A 146 12.90 8.87 -5.24
N ASN A 147 13.88 8.96 -6.11
CA ASN A 147 15.04 8.09 -6.02
C ASN A 147 15.97 8.48 -4.87
N THR A 148 15.98 7.70 -3.78
CA THR A 148 16.92 7.90 -2.67
C THR A 148 18.36 7.47 -2.96
N GLY A 149 18.58 6.68 -4.03
CA GLY A 149 19.86 6.00 -4.26
C GLY A 149 20.22 4.94 -3.21
N MET A 150 19.32 4.62 -2.25
CA MET A 150 19.58 3.70 -1.14
C MET A 150 18.72 2.43 -1.22
N SER A 151 19.16 1.35 -0.56
CA SER A 151 18.38 0.12 -0.38
C SER A 151 17.80 -0.45 -1.70
N LYS A 152 16.48 -0.63 -1.78
CA LYS A 152 15.80 -1.15 -2.98
C LYS A 152 15.80 -0.16 -4.15
N TRP A 153 15.98 1.14 -3.90
CA TRP A 153 16.17 2.13 -4.98
C TRP A 153 17.48 1.90 -5.73
N LYS A 154 18.53 1.44 -5.04
CA LYS A 154 19.82 1.09 -5.68
C LYS A 154 19.74 -0.21 -6.50
N THR A 155 18.99 -1.21 -6.02
CA THR A 155 18.99 -2.58 -6.59
C THR A 155 17.82 -2.87 -7.51
N SER A 156 16.71 -2.14 -7.40
CA SER A 156 15.49 -2.35 -8.19
C SER A 156 14.74 -1.03 -8.47
N PRO A 157 15.41 0.01 -9.00
CA PRO A 157 14.85 1.35 -9.17
C PRO A 157 13.57 1.36 -10.00
N LYS A 158 13.53 0.60 -11.12
CA LYS A 158 12.34 0.47 -11.98
C LYS A 158 11.13 -0.06 -11.21
N THR A 159 11.33 -1.01 -10.28
CA THR A 159 10.24 -1.54 -9.48
C THR A 159 9.75 -0.51 -8.47
N MET A 160 10.68 0.23 -7.86
CA MET A 160 10.35 1.23 -6.84
C MET A 160 9.55 2.40 -7.42
N ILE A 161 10.00 3.01 -8.51
CA ILE A 161 9.27 4.15 -9.11
C ILE A 161 7.89 3.74 -9.63
N LYS A 162 7.74 2.50 -10.13
CA LYS A 162 6.42 1.95 -10.49
C LYS A 162 5.49 1.81 -9.30
N LYS A 163 6.00 1.45 -8.12
CA LYS A 163 5.18 1.39 -6.90
C LYS A 163 4.65 2.78 -6.53
N VAL A 164 5.49 3.81 -6.60
CA VAL A 164 5.08 5.20 -6.35
C VAL A 164 3.99 5.62 -7.33
N ALA A 165 4.23 5.48 -8.63
CA ALA A 165 3.25 5.84 -9.66
C ALA A 165 1.92 5.09 -9.48
N GLU A 166 1.98 3.78 -9.20
CA GLU A 166 0.79 2.97 -8.97
C GLU A 166 0.02 3.40 -7.72
N ALA A 167 0.69 3.60 -6.59
CA ALA A 167 0.06 4.01 -5.33
C ALA A 167 -0.62 5.38 -5.45
N GLN A 168 0.08 6.38 -5.99
CA GLN A 168 -0.47 7.72 -6.20
C GLN A 168 -1.72 7.70 -7.08
N THR A 169 -1.67 6.96 -8.19
CA THR A 169 -2.79 6.93 -9.14
C THR A 169 -3.99 6.18 -8.58
N LEU A 170 -3.77 5.03 -7.94
CA LEU A 170 -4.88 4.30 -7.32
C LEU A 170 -5.51 5.10 -6.18
N ARG A 171 -4.71 5.83 -5.40
CA ARG A 171 -5.20 6.73 -4.35
C ARG A 171 -5.96 7.94 -4.91
N MET A 172 -5.54 8.50 -6.04
CA MET A 172 -6.27 9.57 -6.73
C MET A 172 -7.63 9.10 -7.26
N VAL A 173 -7.72 7.86 -7.75
CA VAL A 173 -8.92 7.34 -8.42
C VAL A 173 -9.95 6.75 -7.45
N PHE A 174 -9.47 6.18 -6.35
CA PHE A 174 -10.27 5.54 -5.30
C PHE A 174 -10.01 6.22 -3.95
N ASP A 175 -10.04 7.56 -3.98
CA ASP A 175 -9.79 8.47 -2.86
C ASP A 175 -10.68 8.19 -1.64
N GLU A 176 -11.96 7.88 -1.85
CA GLU A 176 -12.94 7.55 -0.81
C GLU A 176 -12.45 6.53 0.25
N LEU A 177 -11.53 5.63 -0.13
CA LEU A 177 -10.99 4.58 0.73
C LEU A 177 -9.49 4.67 0.97
N LEU A 178 -8.76 5.50 0.22
CA LEU A 178 -7.30 5.54 0.19
C LEU A 178 -6.72 6.92 0.54
N GLU A 179 -7.57 7.94 0.71
CA GLU A 179 -7.11 9.27 1.13
C GLU A 179 -6.36 9.20 2.47
N GLY A 180 -5.25 9.93 2.56
CA GLY A 180 -4.41 10.00 3.76
C GLY A 180 -3.55 8.75 4.05
N THR A 181 -3.52 7.75 3.16
CA THR A 181 -2.60 6.61 3.25
C THR A 181 -1.36 6.83 2.39
N TYR A 182 -0.29 6.06 2.60
CA TYR A 182 1.01 6.21 1.91
C TYR A 182 1.55 4.86 1.39
N ASP A 183 2.32 4.85 0.29
CA ASP A 183 3.18 3.68 -0.02
C ASP A 183 4.58 3.93 0.55
N GLU A 184 5.22 2.86 1.04
CA GLU A 184 6.56 2.94 1.64
C GLU A 184 7.65 3.45 0.69
N SER A 185 7.41 3.41 -0.63
CA SER A 185 8.34 3.93 -1.63
C SER A 185 8.26 5.44 -1.82
N GLU A 186 7.24 6.13 -1.30
CA GLU A 186 7.02 7.56 -1.56
C GLU A 186 7.93 8.50 -0.75
N ASN A 187 8.96 7.96 -0.07
CA ASN A 187 9.92 8.68 0.79
C ASN A 187 9.30 9.83 1.59
N TYR A 188 8.41 9.49 2.52
CA TYR A 188 8.11 10.42 3.59
C TYR A 188 9.36 10.55 4.47
N THR A 189 10.06 11.67 4.34
CA THR A 189 11.26 12.00 5.10
C THR A 189 10.93 12.16 6.57
N GLN A 190 10.87 11.05 7.30
CA GLN A 190 11.21 10.97 8.72
C GLN A 190 11.87 9.62 8.98
N GLU A 191 13.04 9.63 9.62
CA GLU A 191 13.94 8.48 9.85
C GLU A 191 13.18 7.18 10.15
N VAL A 192 13.15 6.28 9.16
CA VAL A 192 12.40 5.03 9.23
C VAL A 192 13.20 3.99 10.01
N GLN A 193 12.79 3.68 11.24
CA GLN A 193 13.06 2.35 11.80
C GLN A 193 12.03 1.39 11.19
N THR A 194 12.42 0.75 10.08
CA THR A 194 11.63 -0.36 9.53
C THR A 194 11.58 -1.46 10.58
N GLY A 195 10.38 -1.95 10.92
CA GLY A 195 10.22 -3.10 11.79
C GLY A 195 11.16 -4.23 11.36
N SER A 196 11.92 -4.73 12.33
CA SER A 196 13.03 -5.67 12.13
C SER A 196 12.52 -6.98 11.51
N GLU A 197 13.41 -7.72 10.83
CA GLU A 197 13.15 -9.10 10.37
C GLU A 197 12.54 -9.96 11.49
N ALA A 198 13.04 -9.77 12.73
CA ALA A 198 12.57 -10.46 13.92
C ALA A 198 11.11 -10.13 14.29
N GLU A 199 10.63 -8.90 14.05
CA GLU A 199 9.23 -8.54 14.28
C GLU A 199 8.31 -9.18 13.23
N ARG A 200 8.83 -9.47 12.02
CA ARG A 200 8.10 -10.20 10.95
C ARG A 200 7.99 -11.68 11.25
N GLU A 201 9.08 -12.26 11.77
CA GLU A 201 9.13 -13.66 12.19
C GLU A 201 8.16 -13.89 13.36
N LYS A 202 8.15 -12.99 14.35
CA LYS A 202 7.18 -13.01 15.45
C LYS A 202 5.73 -12.92 14.98
N ALA A 203 5.44 -12.07 14.00
CA ALA A 203 4.10 -11.96 13.43
C ALA A 203 3.66 -13.27 12.72
N SER A 204 4.61 -13.93 12.03
CA SER A 204 4.40 -15.24 11.41
C SER A 204 4.17 -16.34 12.45
N GLU A 205 4.94 -16.35 13.53
CA GLU A 205 4.76 -17.31 14.64
C GLU A 205 3.40 -17.13 15.34
N ILE A 206 2.96 -15.89 15.54
CA ILE A 206 1.64 -15.60 16.12
C ILE A 206 0.53 -16.12 15.20
N LEU A 207 0.66 -15.91 13.88
CA LEU A 207 -0.27 -16.46 12.90
C LEU A 207 -0.33 -17.99 12.97
N GLU A 208 0.82 -18.67 13.01
CA GLU A 208 0.87 -20.13 13.11
C GLU A 208 0.17 -20.62 14.37
N LYS A 209 0.39 -19.98 15.53
CA LYS A 209 -0.27 -20.34 16.80
C LYS A 209 -1.79 -20.19 16.75
N ILE A 210 -2.30 -19.08 16.22
CA ILE A 210 -3.76 -18.87 16.09
C ILE A 210 -4.37 -19.89 15.12
N THR A 211 -3.62 -20.31 14.11
CA THR A 211 -4.09 -21.29 13.11
C THR A 211 -4.10 -22.71 13.70
N SER A 212 -3.11 -23.09 14.50
CA SER A 212 -3.04 -24.40 15.16
C SER A 212 -4.10 -24.60 16.24
N GLU A 213 -4.42 -23.58 17.03
CA GLU A 213 -5.43 -23.67 18.11
C GLU A 213 -6.87 -23.89 17.60
N LYS A 214 -7.12 -23.66 16.31
CA LYS A 214 -8.43 -23.90 15.67
C LYS A 214 -8.58 -25.30 15.05
N LEU A 215 -7.50 -26.08 14.94
CA LEU A 215 -7.55 -27.46 14.44
C LEU A 215 -7.84 -28.48 15.55
N ASP A 216 -7.63 -28.10 16.81
CA ASP A 216 -7.81 -28.94 18.00
C ASP A 216 -9.19 -28.75 18.71
N LYS A 217 -10.16 -28.07 18.07
CA LYS A 217 -11.54 -27.90 18.54
C LYS A 217 -12.55 -28.30 17.48
#